data_AF-A0A917G0T6-F1
#
_entry.id   AF-A0A917G0T6-F1
#
_cell.length_a   1.000
_cell.length_b   1.000
_cell.length_c   1.000
_cell.angle_alpha   90.00
_cell.angle_beta   90.00
_cell.angle_gamma   90.00
#
_symmetry.space_group_name_H-M   'P 1'
#
loop_
_entity.id
_entity.type
_entity.pdbx_description
1 polymer ?
#
loop_
_entity_poly.entity_id
_entity_poly.type
_entity_poly.pdbx_seq_one_letter_code
_entity_poly.pdbx_strand_id
1 'polypeptide(L)' 'MCEMEHTASDHRMSDNELRKAIKVMQSRADDATKRGDLDDAKRIERTVHDYQDEMTRRL' A
#
# COMPACT_ATOMS: atom_id res chain seq x y z
N MET A 1 5.00 34.70 -9.06
CA MET A 1 3.91 33.70 -9.13
C MET A 1 4.59 32.39 -9.43
N CYS A 2 4.68 31.47 -8.46
CA CYS A 2 5.27 30.16 -8.70
C CYS A 2 4.14 29.23 -9.13
N GLU A 3 4.06 28.95 -10.42
CA GLU A 3 3.18 27.92 -10.98
C GLU A 3 3.65 26.56 -10.46
N MET A 4 2.89 25.98 -9.54
CA MET A 4 3.01 24.56 -9.21
C MET A 4 2.31 23.76 -10.32
N GLU A 5 3.04 23.53 -11.41
CA GLU A 5 2.73 22.44 -12.33
C GLU A 5 3.03 21.10 -11.62
N HIS A 6 2.11 20.67 -10.75
CA HIS A 6 2.00 19.24 -10.46
C HIS A 6 1.24 18.62 -11.62
N THR A 7 2.00 18.31 -12.67
CA THR A 7 1.57 17.37 -13.69
C THR A 7 1.07 16.13 -12.95
N ALA A 8 -0.21 15.82 -13.19
CA ALA A 8 -0.83 14.56 -12.87
C ALA A 8 -0.06 13.46 -13.63
N SER A 9 1.09 13.09 -13.09
CA SER A 9 1.76 11.86 -13.45
C SER A 9 0.78 10.78 -13.02
N ASP A 10 0.36 9.96 -13.98
CA ASP A 10 -0.18 8.62 -13.75
C ASP A 10 0.83 7.88 -12.86
N HIS A 11 0.79 8.14 -11.55
CA HIS A 11 1.80 7.68 -10.61
C HIS A 11 1.42 6.26 -10.24
N ARG A 12 1.43 5.37 -11.25
CA ARG A 12 1.57 3.94 -11.02
C ARG A 12 2.80 3.80 -10.14
N MET A 13 2.58 3.51 -8.87
CA MET A 13 3.66 3.27 -7.93
C MET A 13 4.61 2.26 -8.57
N SER A 14 5.90 2.62 -8.62
CA SER A 14 6.93 1.70 -9.11
C SER A 14 6.93 0.44 -8.24
N ASP A 15 7.34 -0.71 -8.78
CA ASP A 15 7.41 -1.98 -8.04
C ASP A 15 8.09 -1.81 -6.67
N ASN A 16 9.16 -1.01 -6.60
CA ASN A 16 9.88 -0.72 -5.36
C ASN A 16 9.02 0.02 -4.33
N GLU A 17 8.20 0.97 -4.78
CA GLU A 17 7.29 1.76 -3.96
C GLU A 17 6.15 0.87 -3.46
N LEU A 18 5.59 0.05 -4.35
CA LEU A 18 4.53 -0.90 -4.01
C LEU A 18 5.03 -1.93 -2.98
N ARG A 19 6.28 -2.39 -3.10
CA ARG A 19 6.91 -3.32 -2.16
C ARG A 19 7.15 -2.70 -0.79
N LYS A 20 7.56 -1.44 -0.75
CA LYS A 20 7.68 -0.67 0.50
C LYS A 20 6.31 -0.47 1.14
N ALA A 21 5.30 -0.09 0.36
CA ALA A 21 3.94 0.11 0.84
C ALA A 21 3.35 -1.18 1.45
N ILE A 22 3.48 -2.31 0.74
CA ILE A 22 3.08 -3.63 1.24
C ILE A 22 3.75 -3.94 2.58
N LYS A 23 5.07 -3.72 2.70
CA LYS A 23 5.81 -3.99 3.94
C LYS A 23 5.31 -3.15 5.11
N VAL A 24 5.07 -1.85 4.89
CA VAL A 24 4.54 -0.95 5.91
C VAL A 24 3.13 -1.38 6.33
N MET A 25 2.29 -1.77 5.38
CA MET A 25 0.93 -2.21 5.68
C MET A 25 0.92 -3.55 6.44
N GLN A 26 1.78 -4.50 6.09
CA GLN A 26 1.92 -5.74 6.86
C GLN A 26 2.32 -5.48 8.31
N SER A 27 3.26 -4.57 8.56
CA SER A 27 3.61 -4.17 9.94
C SER A 27 2.42 -3.55 10.68
N ARG A 28 1.59 -2.75 10.00
CA ARG A 28 0.37 -2.18 10.62
C ARG A 28 -0.68 -3.25 10.93
N ALA A 29 -0.87 -4.23 10.06
CA ALA A 29 -1.79 -5.34 10.30
C ALA A 29 -1.36 -6.17 11.51
N ASP A 30 -0.06 -6.41 11.66
CA ASP A 30 0.52 -7.11 12.81
C ASP A 30 0.33 -6.29 14.12
N ASP A 31 0.56 -4.98 14.08
CA ASP A 31 0.28 -4.08 15.20
C ASP A 31 -1.20 -4.06 15.59
N ALA A 32 -2.11 -3.97 14.61
CA ALA A 32 -3.55 -4.02 14.84
C ALA A 32 -3.97 -5.36 15.46
N THR A 33 -3.42 -6.47 14.97
CA THR A 33 -3.64 -7.81 15.53
C THR A 33 -3.18 -7.89 16.98
N LYS A 34 -1.99 -7.36 17.30
CA LYS A 34 -1.45 -7.32 18.67
C LYS A 34 -2.30 -6.48 19.62
N ARG A 35 -2.94 -5.42 19.10
CA ARG A 35 -3.86 -4.56 19.87
C ARG A 35 -5.26 -5.16 20.04
N GLY A 36 -5.58 -6.25 19.32
CA GLY A 36 -6.90 -6.87 19.31
C GLY A 36 -7.87 -6.26 18.29
N ASP A 37 -7.42 -5.30 17.48
CA ASP A 37 -8.17 -4.66 16.40
C ASP A 37 -8.15 -5.55 15.14
N LEU A 38 -8.83 -6.70 15.23
CA LEU A 38 -8.88 -7.71 14.17
C LEU A 38 -9.60 -7.21 12.90
N ASP A 39 -10.54 -6.26 13.03
CA ASP A 39 -11.22 -5.67 11.88
C ASP A 39 -10.27 -4.81 11.05
N ASP A 40 -9.47 -3.98 11.73
CA ASP A 40 -8.47 -3.14 11.07
C ASP A 40 -7.36 -3.98 10.44
N ALA A 41 -6.88 -5.01 11.16
CA ALA A 41 -5.93 -5.97 10.63
C ALA A 41 -6.43 -6.61 9.32
N LYS A 42 -7.67 -7.12 9.30
CA LYS A 42 -8.27 -7.72 8.10
C LYS A 42 -8.43 -6.74 6.95
N ARG A 43 -8.81 -5.48 7.24
CA ARG A 43 -8.92 -4.43 6.23
C ARG A 43 -7.56 -4.14 5.60
N ILE A 44 -6.50 -4.03 6.42
CA ILE A 44 -5.14 -3.78 5.96
C ILE A 44 -4.62 -4.97 5.14
N GLU A 45 -4.85 -6.21 5.60
CA GLU A 45 -4.47 -7.43 4.89
C GLU A 45 -5.13 -7.51 3.50
N ARG A 46 -6.40 -7.10 3.39
CA ARG A 46 -7.08 -7.05 2.09
C ARG A 46 -6.41 -6.07 1.12
N THR A 47 -5.99 -4.90 1.61
CA THR A 47 -5.26 -3.93 0.78
C THR A 47 -3.85 -4.42 0.43
N VAL A 48 -3.17 -5.14 1.33
CA VAL A 48 -1.89 -5.78 1.02
C VAL A 48 -2.04 -6.80 -0.11
N HIS A 49 -3.09 -7.62 -0.07
CA HIS A 49 -3.37 -8.61 -1.11
C HIS A 49 -3.63 -7.96 -2.47
N ASP A 50 -4.38 -6.87 -2.51
CA ASP A 50 -4.65 -6.10 -3.73
C ASP A 50 -3.35 -5.56 -4.36
N TYR A 51 -2.44 -5.04 -3.54
CA TYR A 51 -1.12 -4.58 -4.01
C TYR A 51 -0.22 -5.73 -4.49
N GLN A 52 -0.28 -6.89 -3.83
CA GLN A 52 0.47 -8.08 -4.28
C GLN A 52 -0.07 -8.63 -5.61
N ASP A 53 -1.39 -8.61 -5.79
CA ASP A 53 -2.05 -9.01 -7.03
C ASP A 53 -1.71 -8.04 -8.17
N GLU A 54 -1.72 -6.72 -7.90
CA GLU A 54 -1.25 -5.70 -8.85
C GLU A 54 0.22 -5.93 -9.27
N MET A 55 1.09 -6.28 -8.32
CA MET A 55 2.48 -6.67 -8.60
C MET A 55 2.57 -7.88 -9.51
N THR A 56 1.77 -8.91 -9.22
CA THR A 56 1.78 -10.19 -9.94
C THR A 56 1.25 -10.01 -11.37
N ARG A 57 0.23 -9.18 -11.57
CA ARG A 57 -0.30 -8.85 -12.91
C ARG A 57 0.66 -8.03 -13.78
N ARG A 58 1.70 -7.44 -13.19
CA ARG A 58 2.72 -6.64 -13.89
C ARG A 58 3.97 -7.45 -14.27
N LEU A 59 4.11 -8.69 -13.77
CA LEU A 59 5.17 -9.64 -14.12
C LEU A 59 4.82 -10.40 -15.41
#